data_AF-A0A0F8X4W6-F1
#
_entry.id   AF-A0A0F8X4W6-F1
#
_cell.length_a   1.000
_cell.length_b   1.000
_cell.length_c   1.000
_cell.angle_alpha   90.00
_cell.angle_beta   90.00
_cell.angle_gamma   90.00
#
_symmetry.space_group_name_H-M   'P 1'
#
loop_
_entity.id
_entity.type
_entity.pdbx_description
1 polymer ?
#
loop_
_entity_poly.entity_id
_entity_poly.type
_entity_poly.pdbx_seq_one_letter_code
_entity_poly.pdbx_strand_id
1 'polypeptide(L)'
;IGLWCIADKEGRLHDRPKRIKAQVLPFDGTDANKLLERLQDGGFINRYEVDGEQYIQVVNFDKHQRPHHKEEASKIPPCSNHAQPNVEASTTHA
;
A
#
# COMPACT_ATOMS: atom_id res chain seq x y z
N ILE A 1 -5.49 -11.63 -8.21
CA ILE A 1 -5.74 -10.19 -7.98
C ILE A 1 -5.12 -9.84 -6.64
N GLY A 2 -4.37 -8.73 -6.53
CA GLY A 2 -3.65 -8.30 -5.33
C GLY A 2 -3.86 -6.81 -5.05
N LEU A 3 -3.24 -6.27 -4.00
CA LEU A 3 -3.35 -4.83 -3.67
C LEU A 3 -2.92 -3.93 -4.84
N TRP A 4 -1.87 -4.31 -5.58
CA TRP A 4 -1.39 -3.56 -6.74
C TRP A 4 -2.41 -3.50 -7.89
N CYS A 5 -3.38 -4.42 -7.97
CA CYS A 5 -4.43 -4.40 -9.00
C CYS A 5 -5.57 -3.43 -8.68
N ILE A 6 -5.68 -3.00 -7.41
CA ILE A 6 -6.75 -2.11 -6.93
C ILE A 6 -6.20 -0.76 -6.43
N ALA A 7 -4.90 -0.56 -6.60
CA ALA A 7 -4.24 0.71 -6.37
C ALA A 7 -4.35 1.61 -7.61
N ASP A 8 -4.28 2.92 -7.40
CA ASP A 8 -4.14 3.89 -8.48
C ASP A 8 -2.73 3.90 -9.08
N LYS A 9 -2.50 4.77 -10.07
CA LYS A 9 -1.23 4.85 -10.78
C LYS A 9 -0.02 5.16 -9.89
N GLU A 10 -0.21 5.72 -8.69
CA GLU A 10 0.86 6.02 -7.74
C GLU A 10 1.00 4.90 -6.69
N GLY A 11 0.28 3.79 -6.84
CA GLY A 11 0.28 2.68 -5.90
C GLY A 11 -0.53 2.94 -4.64
N ARG A 12 -1.52 3.85 -4.69
CA ARG A 12 -2.34 4.23 -3.53
C ARG A 12 -3.75 3.65 -3.60
N LEU A 13 -4.33 3.33 -2.45
CA LEU A 13 -5.71 2.86 -2.33
C LEU A 13 -6.33 3.30 -1.00
N HIS A 14 -7.67 3.33 -0.93
CA HIS A 14 -8.37 3.53 0.34
C HIS A 14 -8.20 2.35 1.28
N ASP A 15 -7.93 2.64 2.55
CA ASP A 15 -7.82 1.63 3.60
C ASP A 15 -9.20 1.19 4.09
N ARG A 16 -9.82 0.29 3.32
CA ARG A 16 -11.14 -0.27 3.62
C ARG A 16 -11.04 -1.79 3.66
N PRO A 17 -10.59 -2.40 4.78
CA PRO A 17 -10.25 -3.83 4.84
C PRO A 17 -11.35 -4.76 4.35
N LYS A 18 -12.63 -4.47 4.67
CA LYS A 18 -13.78 -5.25 4.16
C LYS A 18 -13.91 -5.20 2.63
N ARG A 19 -13.70 -4.01 2.04
CA ARG A 19 -13.77 -3.80 0.58
C ARG A 19 -12.55 -4.37 -0.14
N ILE A 20 -11.37 -4.28 0.47
CA ILE A 20 -10.15 -4.91 -0.03
C ILE A 20 -10.32 -6.43 -0.03
N LYS A 21 -10.83 -7.01 1.07
CA LYS A 21 -11.13 -8.45 1.16
C LYS A 21 -12.06 -8.91 0.04
N ALA A 22 -13.18 -8.22 -0.17
CA ALA A 22 -14.14 -8.59 -1.22
C ALA A 22 -13.53 -8.60 -2.64
N GLN A 23 -12.50 -7.78 -2.90
CA GLN A 23 -11.85 -7.70 -4.21
C GLN A 23 -10.65 -8.65 -4.36
N VAL A 24 -9.88 -8.84 -3.29
CA VAL A 24 -8.58 -9.55 -3.33
C VAL A 24 -8.69 -10.98 -2.79
N LEU A 25 -9.56 -11.20 -1.80
CA LEU A 25 -9.72 -12.46 -1.05
C LEU A 25 -11.21 -12.82 -0.87
N PRO A 26 -12.03 -12.86 -1.94
CA PRO A 26 -13.51 -12.94 -1.83
C PRO A 26 -14.04 -14.19 -1.13
N PHE A 27 -13.33 -15.32 -1.24
CA PHE A 27 -13.75 -16.62 -0.69
C PHE A 27 -12.94 -17.04 0.53
N ASP A 28 -12.06 -16.17 1.01
CA ASP A 28 -11.16 -16.48 2.11
C ASP A 28 -11.78 -16.09 3.46
N GLY A 29 -11.62 -16.96 4.46
CA GLY A 29 -12.12 -16.74 5.83
C GLY A 29 -11.29 -15.75 6.66
N THR A 30 -10.14 -15.31 6.17
CA THR A 30 -9.17 -14.49 6.91
C THR A 30 -9.65 -13.08 7.23
N ASP A 31 -9.04 -12.53 8.27
CA ASP A 31 -9.20 -11.13 8.65
C ASP A 31 -8.23 -10.26 7.83
N ALA A 32 -8.78 -9.55 6.85
CA ALA A 32 -7.99 -8.68 5.99
C ALA A 32 -7.29 -7.55 6.76
N ASN A 33 -7.85 -7.06 7.88
CA ASN A 33 -7.18 -6.02 8.65
C ASN A 33 -5.88 -6.56 9.27
N LYS A 34 -5.90 -7.77 9.82
CA LYS A 34 -4.68 -8.45 10.34
C LYS A 34 -3.65 -8.74 9.25
N LEU A 35 -4.11 -9.08 8.04
CA LEU A 35 -3.19 -9.28 6.91
C LEU A 35 -2.54 -7.96 6.48
N LEU A 36 -3.30 -6.87 6.44
CA LEU A 36 -2.77 -5.54 6.14
C LEU A 36 -1.80 -5.05 7.23
N GLU A 37 -2.09 -5.29 8.51
CA GLU A 37 -1.16 -5.03 9.62
C GLU A 37 0.17 -5.75 9.41
N ARG A 38 0.15 -7.06 9.10
CA ARG A 38 1.37 -7.81 8.80
C ARG A 38 2.15 -7.28 7.59
N LEU A 39 1.45 -6.82 6.55
CA LEU A 39 2.09 -6.21 5.38
C LEU A 39 2.74 -4.87 5.74
N GLN A 40 2.11 -4.09 6.62
CA GLN A 40 2.68 -2.85 7.12
C GLN A 40 3.91 -3.11 7.99
N ASP A 41 3.81 -4.05 8.94
CA ASP A 41 4.91 -4.42 9.82
C ASP A 41 6.11 -4.97 9.03
N GLY A 42 5.85 -5.65 7.92
CA GLY A 42 6.87 -6.11 6.97
C GLY A 42 7.41 -5.02 6.03
N GLY A 43 6.91 -3.79 6.10
CA GLY A 43 7.36 -2.67 5.25
C GLY A 43 6.92 -2.75 3.78
N PHE A 44 5.95 -3.61 3.45
CA PHE A 44 5.42 -3.75 2.08
C PHE A 44 4.35 -2.71 1.75
N ILE A 45 3.66 -2.22 2.76
CA ILE A 45 2.69 -1.13 2.63
C ILE A 45 2.90 -0.11 3.75
N ASN A 46 2.45 1.12 3.52
CA ASN A 46 2.33 2.14 4.56
C ASN A 46 0.85 2.53 4.68
N ARG A 47 0.21 2.32 5.84
CA ARG A 47 -1.15 2.82 6.09
C ARG A 47 -1.03 4.19 6.75
N TYR A 48 -1.82 5.14 6.28
CA TYR A 48 -1.73 6.54 6.69
C TYR A 48 -3.09 7.22 6.63
N GLU A 49 -3.18 8.41 7.22
CA GLU A 49 -4.39 9.21 7.27
C GLU A 49 -4.12 10.61 6.71
N VAL A 50 -5.05 11.12 5.92
CA VAL A 50 -5.07 12.51 5.43
C VAL A 50 -6.49 13.04 5.54
N ASP A 51 -6.68 14.18 6.20
CA ASP A 51 -7.97 14.85 6.37
C ASP A 51 -9.08 13.93 6.93
N GLY A 52 -8.71 13.00 7.84
CA GLY A 52 -9.64 12.06 8.47
C GLY A 52 -9.97 10.80 7.65
N GLU A 53 -9.42 10.67 6.45
CA GLU A 53 -9.58 9.48 5.60
C GLU A 53 -8.33 8.61 5.63
N GLN A 54 -8.53 7.29 5.68
CA GLN A 54 -7.45 6.31 5.76
C GLN A 54 -7.11 5.73 4.39
N TYR A 55 -5.80 5.59 4.15
CA TYR A 55 -5.23 5.18 2.87
C TYR A 55 -4.07 4.20 3.08
N ILE A 56 -3.71 3.54 1.99
CA ILE A 56 -2.57 2.62 1.90
C ILE A 56 -1.70 3.05 0.73
N GLN A 57 -0.40 3.11 0.94
CA GLN A 57 0.62 3.21 -0.12
C GLN A 57 1.29 1.84 -0.25
N VAL A 58 1.28 1.27 -1.45
CA VAL A 58 2.11 0.10 -1.76
C VAL A 58 3.55 0.58 -1.91
N VAL A 59 4.45 0.06 -1.08
CA VAL A 59 5.87 0.46 -1.07
C VAL A 59 6.58 -0.12 -2.30
N ASN A 60 7.51 0.65 -2.89
CA ASN A 60 8.24 0.27 -4.10
C ASN A 60 7.32 -0.06 -5.30
N PHE A 61 6.11 0.51 -5.36
CA PHE A 61 5.16 0.24 -6.44
C PHE A 61 5.73 0.65 -7.80
N ASP A 62 6.28 1.85 -7.89
CA ASP A 62 6.97 2.41 -9.07
C ASP A 62 8.18 1.58 -9.54
N LYS A 63 8.85 0.88 -8.62
CA LYS A 63 9.97 -0.03 -8.94
C LYS A 63 9.48 -1.33 -9.60
N HIS A 64 8.30 -1.81 -9.22
CA HIS A 64 7.79 -3.12 -9.65
C HIS A 64 6.66 -3.05 -10.68
N GLN A 65 6.00 -1.90 -10.78
CA GLN A 65 4.90 -1.63 -11.70
C GLN A 65 5.26 -0.45 -12.59
N ARG A 66 4.84 -0.52 -13.86
CA ARG A 66 4.98 0.58 -14.82
C ARG A 66 3.60 0.93 -15.36
N PRO A 67 2.80 1.70 -14.59
CA PRO A 67 1.50 2.18 -15.04
C PRO A 67 1.61 2.85 -16.40
N HIS A 68 0.61 2.67 -17.25
CA HIS A 68 0.64 3.28 -18.57
C HIS A 68 0.51 4.80 -18.41
N HIS A 69 1.24 5.58 -19.22
CA HIS A 69 1.25 7.05 -19.14
C HIS A 69 -0.12 7.73 -19.41
N LYS A 70 -1.13 6.95 -19.81
CA LYS A 70 -2.51 7.41 -20.08
C LYS A 70 -3.45 7.13 -18.91
N GLU A 71 -2.97 6.44 -17.88
CA GLU A 71 -3.75 6.20 -16.68
C GLU A 71 -4.04 7.52 -15.95
N GLU A 72 -5.21 7.58 -15.32
CA GLU A 72 -5.65 8.76 -14.61
C GLU A 72 -4.68 9.09 -13.46
N ALA A 73 -4.44 10.38 -13.24
CA ALA A 73 -3.64 10.83 -12.12
C ALA A 73 -4.22 10.36 -10.78
N SER A 74 -3.33 10.08 -9.81
CA SER A 74 -3.77 9.72 -8.47
C SER A 74 -4.65 10.81 -7.89
N LYS A 75 -5.81 10.40 -7.39
CA LYS A 75 -6.75 11.23 -6.64
C LYS A 75 -6.57 11.06 -5.14
N ILE A 76 -5.71 10.13 -4.72
CA ILE A 76 -5.45 9.82 -3.34
C ILE A 76 -4.27 10.66 -2.87
N PRO A 77 -4.44 11.48 -1.81
CA PRO A 77 -3.37 12.35 -1.33
C PRO A 77 -2.14 11.53 -0.94
N PRO A 78 -0.92 12.00 -1.23
CA PRO A 78 0.30 11.34 -0.76
C PRO A 78 0.39 11.37 0.77
N CYS A 79 1.13 10.43 1.37
CA CYS A 79 1.54 10.58 2.76
C CYS A 79 2.35 11.88 2.89
N SER A 80 1.91 12.78 3.78
CA SER A 80 2.63 14.03 4.10
C SER A 80 4.05 13.78 4.61
N ASN A 81 4.29 12.64 5.27
CA ASN A 81 5.62 12.15 5.58
C ASN A 81 6.20 11.36 4.40
N HIS A 82 6.79 12.05 3.43
CA HIS A 82 7.76 11.46 2.51
C HIS A 82 9.05 11.08 3.25
N ALA A 83 8.97 10.16 4.22
CA ALA A 83 10.12 9.37 4.60
C ALA A 83 10.20 8.23 3.58
N GLN A 84 10.94 8.44 2.49
CA GLN A 84 11.42 7.29 1.71
C GLN A 84 12.07 6.32 2.71
N PRO A 85 11.81 5.00 2.63
CA PRO A 85 12.51 4.07 3.48
C PRO A 85 14.00 4.21 3.13
N ASN A 86 14.77 4.81 4.04
CA ASN A 86 16.20 4.89 3.92
C ASN A 86 16.71 3.45 3.86
N VAL A 87 17.34 3.10 2.74
CA VAL A 87 18.08 1.84 2.59
C VAL A 87 19.36 1.94 3.40
N GLU A 88 19.29 1.95 4.72
CA GLU A 88 20.48 1.87 5.57
C GLU A 88 20.10 1.52 7.02
N ALA A 89 20.17 0.23 7.35
CA ALA A 89 20.57 -0.27 8.67
C ALA A 89 20.73 -1.79 8.62
N SER A 90 21.95 -2.27 8.33
CA SER A 90 22.59 -3.42 8.98
C SER A 90 24.00 -3.60 8.42
N THR A 91 24.88 -2.65 8.73
CA THR A 91 26.29 -2.98 8.95
C THR A 91 26.46 -3.33 10.41
N THR A 92 27.21 -4.39 10.66
CA THR A 92 27.68 -4.93 11.95
C THR A 92 26.86 -6.12 12.47
N HIS A 93 27.40 -7.32 12.25
CA HIS A 93 27.65 -8.23 13.37
C HIS A 93 28.83 -9.18 13.08
N ALA A 94 29.84 -9.05 13.96
CA ALA A 94 30.95 -9.95 14.31
C ALA A 94 32.03 -10.26 13.26
#